data_AF-A0A7C6YWI2-F1
#
_entry.id   AF-A0A7C6YWI2-F1
#
_cell.length_a   1.000
_cell.length_b   1.000
_cell.length_c   1.000
_cell.angle_alpha   90.00
_cell.angle_beta   90.00
_cell.angle_gamma   90.00
#
_symmetry.space_group_name_H-M   'P 1'
#
loop_
_entity.id
_entity.type
_entity.pdbx_description
1 polymer ?
#
loop_
_entity_poly.entity_id
_entity_poly.type
_entity_poly.pdbx_seq_one_letter_code
_entity_poly.pdbx_strand_id
1 'polypeptide(L)'
;SVEWPSKNHLKEMVADGVGILKVGPELTFAFREALFLLENIERELFVGSRRELSNLKSVVEEVMLAEPKDWRPYYKGGEEELRFARKYSLSDRIRYYWPHPKISGALSTLLANLNARELPLPLLSQYFPIQYEKIRAGKLVNNPEALIKDHIGEILAKYHFATKP
;
A
#
# COMPACT_ATOMS: atom_id res chain seq x y z
N SER A 1 -18.15 5.01 10.18
CA SER A 1 -16.82 5.29 9.61
C SER A 1 -15.90 4.15 10.01
N VAL A 2 -15.11 3.61 9.08
CA VAL A 2 -14.04 2.65 9.40
C VAL A 2 -12.82 3.49 9.73
N GLU A 3 -12.25 3.33 10.92
CA GLU A 3 -10.99 3.95 11.33
C GLU A 3 -10.08 2.87 11.91
N TRP A 4 -8.77 2.97 11.64
CA TRP A 4 -7.81 2.00 12.16
C TRP A 4 -7.39 2.40 13.58
N PRO A 5 -7.37 1.45 14.54
CA PRO A 5 -7.02 1.76 15.91
C PRO A 5 -5.55 2.12 16.03
N SER A 6 -5.24 3.09 16.90
CA SER A 6 -3.86 3.43 17.25
C SER A 6 -3.20 2.29 18.03
N LYS A 7 -1.86 2.26 18.09
CA LYS A 7 -1.13 1.26 18.89
C LYS A 7 -1.50 1.29 20.38
N ASN A 8 -1.79 2.48 20.92
CA ASN A 8 -2.15 2.64 22.33
C ASN A 8 -3.57 2.14 22.58
N HIS A 9 -4.50 2.43 21.68
CA HIS A 9 -5.86 1.91 21.78
C HIS A 9 -5.89 0.37 21.69
N LEU A 10 -5.09 -0.22 20.80
CA LEU A 10 -4.93 -1.68 20.74
C LEU A 10 -4.36 -2.24 22.06
N LYS A 11 -3.40 -1.55 22.68
CA LYS A 11 -2.82 -1.94 23.98
C LYS A 11 -3.85 -1.86 25.12
N GLU A 12 -4.66 -0.80 25.14
CA GLU A 12 -5.79 -0.64 26.07
C GLU A 12 -6.79 -1.79 25.91
N MET A 13 -7.19 -2.12 24.68
CA MET A 13 -8.08 -3.26 24.43
C MET A 13 -7.52 -4.59 24.98
N VAL A 14 -6.22 -4.84 24.82
CA VAL A 14 -5.57 -6.05 25.37
C VAL A 14 -5.58 -6.01 26.91
N ALA A 15 -5.29 -4.86 27.52
CA ALA A 15 -5.35 -4.67 28.96
C ALA A 15 -6.78 -4.87 29.52
N ASP A 16 -7.80 -4.49 28.74
CA ASP A 16 -9.22 -4.67 29.06
C ASP A 16 -9.74 -6.09 28.78
N GLY A 17 -8.85 -7.03 28.42
CA GLY A 17 -9.16 -8.45 28.30
C GLY A 17 -9.51 -8.95 26.89
N VAL A 18 -9.29 -8.15 25.84
CA VAL A 18 -9.43 -8.64 24.46
C VAL A 18 -8.30 -9.62 24.13
N GLY A 19 -8.62 -10.92 24.12
CA GLY A 19 -7.63 -11.99 23.90
C GLY A 19 -7.19 -12.21 22.45
N ILE A 20 -7.89 -11.65 21.46
CA ILE A 20 -7.55 -11.79 20.02
C ILE A 20 -7.80 -10.47 19.30
N LEU A 21 -6.74 -9.89 18.73
CA LEU A 21 -6.82 -8.73 17.83
C LEU A 21 -6.81 -9.20 16.36
N LYS A 22 -7.88 -8.94 15.60
CA LYS A 22 -7.96 -9.29 14.18
C LYS A 22 -7.38 -8.16 13.32
N VAL A 23 -6.44 -8.49 12.44
CA VAL A 23 -5.91 -7.58 11.42
C VAL A 23 -6.06 -8.21 10.04
N GLY A 24 -6.64 -7.48 9.09
CA GLY A 24 -6.86 -7.98 7.72
C GLY A 24 -6.80 -6.84 6.70
N PRO A 25 -7.88 -6.05 6.55
CA PRO A 25 -7.91 -4.97 5.56
C PRO A 25 -6.79 -3.93 5.75
N GLU A 26 -6.32 -3.69 6.97
CA GLU A 26 -5.22 -2.76 7.23
C GLU A 26 -3.88 -3.23 6.61
N LEU A 27 -3.63 -4.54 6.52
CA LEU A 27 -2.43 -5.08 5.88
C LEU A 27 -2.45 -4.89 4.36
N THR A 28 -3.58 -5.20 3.73
CA THR A 28 -3.76 -5.02 2.29
C THR A 28 -3.86 -3.55 1.91
N PHE A 29 -4.34 -2.70 2.82
CA PHE A 29 -4.30 -1.25 2.67
C PHE A 29 -2.86 -0.73 2.67
N ALA A 30 -2.03 -1.16 3.63
CA ALA A 30 -0.60 -0.80 3.66
C ALA A 30 0.13 -1.31 2.40
N PHE A 31 -0.17 -2.54 1.94
CA PHE A 31 0.33 -3.03 0.66
C PHE A 31 -0.02 -2.08 -0.50
N ARG A 32 -1.29 -1.66 -0.59
CA ARG A 32 -1.75 -0.70 -1.61
C ARG A 32 -1.02 0.63 -1.53
N GLU A 33 -0.82 1.17 -0.34
CA GLU A 33 -0.06 2.41 -0.15
C GLU A 33 1.37 2.27 -0.69
N ALA A 34 2.08 1.22 -0.31
CA ALA A 34 3.44 0.96 -0.78
C ALA A 34 3.48 0.91 -2.33
N LEU A 35 2.54 0.22 -2.97
CA LEU A 35 2.47 0.18 -4.42
C LEU A 35 2.22 1.56 -5.06
N PHE A 36 1.34 2.37 -4.47
CA PHE A 36 1.03 3.71 -5.00
C PHE A 36 2.20 4.69 -4.83
N LEU A 37 2.96 4.55 -3.74
CA LEU A 37 4.19 5.30 -3.48
C LEU A 37 5.29 4.88 -4.45
N LEU A 38 5.47 3.58 -4.70
CA LEU A 38 6.41 3.06 -5.69
C LEU A 38 6.08 3.53 -7.11
N GLU A 39 4.81 3.58 -7.50
CA GLU A 39 4.43 4.13 -8.81
C GLU A 39 4.77 5.63 -8.92
N ASN A 40 4.65 6.40 -7.83
CA ASN A 40 5.11 7.80 -7.85
C ASN A 40 6.63 7.87 -8.08
N ILE A 41 7.41 7.02 -7.40
CA ILE A 41 8.85 6.91 -7.64
C ILE A 41 9.14 6.53 -9.10
N GLU A 42 8.44 5.56 -9.65
CA GLU A 42 8.59 5.14 -11.06
C GLU A 42 8.37 6.32 -12.02
N ARG A 43 7.32 7.10 -11.80
CA ARG A 43 7.00 8.29 -12.63
C ARG A 43 8.11 9.33 -12.59
N GLU A 44 8.64 9.64 -11.40
CA GLU A 44 9.73 10.60 -11.26
C GLU A 44 11.04 10.09 -11.90
N LEU A 45 11.34 8.80 -11.73
CA LEU A 45 12.56 8.19 -12.24
C LEU A 45 12.65 8.15 -13.76
N PHE A 46 11.50 8.00 -14.42
CA PHE A 46 11.41 7.77 -15.85
C PHE A 46 10.72 8.92 -16.58
N VAL A 47 10.55 10.08 -15.93
CA VAL A 47 9.99 11.28 -16.56
C VAL A 47 10.79 11.65 -17.81
N GLY A 48 10.10 11.87 -18.94
CA GLY A 48 10.73 12.17 -20.22
C GLY A 48 11.51 11.02 -20.87
N SER A 49 11.54 9.82 -20.27
CA SER A 49 12.16 8.65 -20.88
C SER A 49 11.22 7.98 -21.89
N ARG A 50 11.77 7.13 -22.76
CA ARG A 50 10.98 6.26 -23.66
C ARG A 50 10.50 4.97 -22.98
N ARG A 51 10.76 4.82 -21.67
CA ARG A 51 10.40 3.61 -20.94
C ARG A 51 8.90 3.59 -20.69
N GLU A 52 8.29 2.44 -20.93
CA GLU A 52 6.89 2.22 -20.58
C GLU A 52 6.75 2.14 -19.05
N LEU A 53 5.81 2.91 -18.50
CA LEU A 53 5.49 2.91 -17.08
C LEU A 53 4.38 1.91 -16.78
N SER A 54 4.39 1.36 -15.55
CA SER A 54 3.34 0.44 -15.10
C SER A 54 1.93 1.01 -15.17
N ASN A 55 1.78 2.32 -14.91
CA ASN A 55 0.49 3.01 -14.76
C ASN A 55 -0.46 2.28 -13.80
N LEU A 56 0.08 1.65 -12.74
CA LEU A 56 -0.64 0.74 -11.86
C LEU A 56 -1.96 1.32 -11.34
N LYS A 57 -1.96 2.56 -10.82
CA LYS A 57 -3.16 3.27 -10.34
C LYS A 57 -4.25 3.39 -11.41
N SER A 58 -3.88 3.60 -12.67
CA SER A 58 -4.83 3.71 -13.78
C SER A 58 -5.36 2.35 -14.20
N VAL A 59 -4.49 1.33 -14.27
CA VAL A 59 -4.89 -0.05 -14.58
C VAL A 59 -5.85 -0.60 -13.52
N VAL A 60 -5.56 -0.33 -12.24
CA VAL A 60 -6.46 -0.71 -11.14
C VAL A 60 -7.81 -0.01 -11.27
N GLU A 61 -7.83 1.29 -11.56
CA GLU A 61 -9.07 2.04 -11.76
C GLU A 61 -9.91 1.50 -12.92
N GLU A 62 -9.28 1.21 -14.06
CA GLU A 62 -9.94 0.60 -15.23
C GLU A 62 -10.61 -0.73 -14.86
N VAL A 63 -9.87 -1.62 -14.20
CA VAL A 63 -10.37 -2.94 -13.80
C VAL A 63 -11.49 -2.81 -12.78
N MET A 64 -11.34 -1.94 -11.77
CA MET A 64 -12.40 -1.72 -10.78
C MET A 64 -13.68 -1.16 -11.42
N LEU A 65 -13.57 -0.26 -12.40
CA LEU A 65 -14.72 0.26 -13.13
C LEU A 65 -15.40 -0.82 -14.00
N ALA A 66 -14.61 -1.65 -14.68
CA ALA A 66 -15.10 -2.73 -15.52
C ALA A 66 -15.78 -3.85 -14.70
N GLU A 67 -15.28 -4.13 -13.50
CA GLU A 67 -15.77 -5.21 -12.64
C GLU A 67 -16.24 -4.67 -11.28
N PRO A 68 -17.36 -3.94 -11.19
CA PRO A 68 -17.69 -3.17 -9.99
C PRO A 68 -18.24 -3.98 -8.80
N LYS A 69 -18.41 -5.30 -8.95
CA LYS A 69 -19.10 -6.18 -7.99
C LYS A 69 -18.55 -6.10 -6.57
N ASP A 70 -17.23 -5.96 -6.43
CA ASP A 70 -16.56 -6.03 -5.13
C ASP A 70 -16.53 -4.69 -4.38
N TRP A 71 -16.82 -3.56 -5.02
CA TRP A 71 -16.84 -2.24 -4.38
C TRP A 71 -18.19 -1.51 -4.44
N ARG A 72 -18.99 -1.72 -5.49
CA ARG A 72 -20.23 -0.97 -5.75
C ARG A 72 -21.29 -1.07 -4.64
N PRO A 73 -21.47 -2.21 -3.95
CA PRO A 73 -22.37 -2.27 -2.80
C PRO A 73 -21.94 -1.36 -1.64
N TYR A 74 -20.63 -1.13 -1.49
CA TYR A 74 -20.00 -0.49 -0.32
C TYR A 74 -19.80 1.00 -0.49
N TYR A 75 -19.42 1.45 -1.70
CA TYR A 75 -19.18 2.87 -1.96
C TYR A 75 -20.44 3.54 -2.53
N LYS A 76 -20.78 4.70 -1.98
CA LYS A 76 -21.90 5.55 -2.36
C LYS A 76 -21.40 6.96 -2.63
N GLY A 77 -22.21 7.76 -3.30
CA GLY A 77 -21.86 9.14 -3.67
C GLY A 77 -21.76 9.35 -5.18
N GLY A 78 -21.35 10.56 -5.54
CA GLY A 78 -21.08 10.98 -6.91
C GLY A 78 -19.80 10.36 -7.47
N GLU A 79 -19.53 10.61 -8.76
CA GLU A 79 -18.39 10.01 -9.46
C GLU A 79 -17.04 10.30 -8.78
N GLU A 80 -16.84 11.53 -8.30
CA GLU A 80 -15.60 11.93 -7.63
C GLU A 80 -15.39 11.21 -6.30
N GLU A 81 -16.45 11.09 -5.50
CA GLU A 81 -16.43 10.37 -4.22
C GLU A 81 -16.17 8.89 -4.44
N LEU A 82 -16.78 8.30 -5.48
CA LEU A 82 -16.55 6.90 -5.85
C LEU A 82 -15.12 6.67 -6.34
N ARG A 83 -14.59 7.59 -7.17
CA ARG A 83 -13.18 7.58 -7.65
C ARG A 83 -12.21 7.67 -6.48
N PHE A 84 -12.47 8.56 -5.53
CA PHE A 84 -11.69 8.66 -4.30
C PHE A 84 -11.77 7.37 -3.47
N ALA A 85 -12.97 6.85 -3.24
CA ALA A 85 -13.20 5.67 -2.42
C ALA A 85 -12.53 4.40 -2.99
N ARG A 86 -12.54 4.21 -4.31
CA ARG A 86 -11.84 3.08 -4.96
C ARG A 86 -10.34 3.06 -4.65
N LYS A 87 -9.73 4.23 -4.51
CA LYS A 87 -8.29 4.37 -4.27
C LYS A 87 -7.93 4.44 -2.79
N TYR A 88 -8.74 5.09 -1.97
CA TYR A 88 -8.32 5.56 -0.65
C TYR A 88 -9.26 5.19 0.50
N SER A 89 -10.41 4.57 0.23
CA SER A 89 -11.32 4.16 1.31
C SER A 89 -10.67 3.15 2.25
N LEU A 90 -10.82 3.38 3.56
CA LEU A 90 -10.37 2.47 4.62
C LEU A 90 -11.12 1.12 4.59
N SER A 91 -12.20 0.97 3.81
CA SER A 91 -12.82 -0.35 3.60
C SER A 91 -11.99 -1.29 2.70
N ASP A 92 -10.97 -0.74 2.03
CA ASP A 92 -9.96 -1.45 1.24
C ASP A 92 -10.53 -2.47 0.25
N ARG A 93 -11.59 -2.11 -0.47
CA ARG A 93 -12.24 -3.03 -1.43
C ARG A 93 -11.36 -3.35 -2.64
N ILE A 94 -10.34 -2.54 -2.89
CA ILE A 94 -9.29 -2.77 -3.89
C ILE A 94 -8.55 -4.11 -3.68
N ARG A 95 -8.53 -4.66 -2.45
CA ARG A 95 -7.83 -5.93 -2.14
C ARG A 95 -8.28 -7.14 -2.96
N TYR A 96 -9.53 -7.14 -3.42
CA TYR A 96 -10.08 -8.24 -4.22
C TYR A 96 -9.58 -8.22 -5.67
N TYR A 97 -8.97 -7.12 -6.11
CA TYR A 97 -8.54 -6.92 -7.49
C TYR A 97 -7.05 -7.22 -7.71
N TRP A 98 -6.23 -7.33 -6.67
CA TRP A 98 -4.79 -7.64 -6.82
C TRP A 98 -4.49 -8.90 -7.64
N PRO A 99 -5.25 -10.01 -7.51
CA PRO A 99 -5.03 -11.21 -8.32
C PRO A 99 -5.44 -11.05 -9.80
N HIS A 100 -6.09 -9.95 -10.18
CA HIS A 100 -6.55 -9.75 -11.55
C HIS A 100 -5.35 -9.67 -12.52
N PRO A 101 -5.34 -10.42 -13.64
CA PRO A 101 -4.16 -10.52 -14.51
C PRO A 101 -3.63 -9.18 -15.01
N LYS A 102 -4.49 -8.23 -15.39
CA LYS A 102 -4.06 -6.87 -15.80
C LYS A 102 -3.30 -6.14 -14.69
N ILE A 103 -3.79 -6.23 -13.44
CA ILE A 103 -3.17 -5.55 -12.30
C ILE A 103 -1.86 -6.25 -11.93
N SER A 104 -1.84 -7.58 -11.94
CA SER A 104 -0.61 -8.36 -11.73
C SER A 104 0.45 -8.08 -12.79
N GLY A 105 0.05 -7.88 -14.05
CA GLY A 105 0.94 -7.45 -15.14
C GLY A 105 1.53 -6.05 -14.89
N ALA A 106 0.68 -5.06 -14.57
CA ALA A 106 1.15 -3.72 -14.23
C ALA A 106 2.09 -3.71 -13.01
N LEU A 107 1.77 -4.49 -11.98
CA LEU A 107 2.65 -4.65 -10.81
C LEU A 107 4.00 -5.26 -11.20
N SER A 108 4.01 -6.27 -12.08
CA SER A 108 5.25 -6.88 -12.56
C SER A 108 6.11 -5.86 -13.32
N THR A 109 5.50 -5.04 -14.18
CA THR A 109 6.18 -3.93 -14.88
C THR A 109 6.75 -2.92 -13.90
N LEU A 110 5.98 -2.53 -12.87
CA LEU A 110 6.42 -1.59 -11.83
C LEU A 110 7.68 -2.11 -11.12
N LEU A 111 7.63 -3.36 -10.64
CA LEU A 111 8.76 -3.97 -9.94
C LEU A 111 9.99 -4.12 -10.86
N ALA A 112 9.79 -4.54 -12.11
CA ALA A 112 10.88 -4.67 -13.08
C ALA A 112 11.54 -3.32 -13.39
N ASN A 113 10.75 -2.26 -13.57
CA ASN A 113 11.26 -0.91 -13.81
C ASN A 113 12.07 -0.39 -12.63
N LEU A 114 11.57 -0.59 -11.40
CA LEU A 114 12.22 -0.11 -10.18
C LEU A 114 13.44 -0.95 -9.78
N ASN A 115 13.49 -2.24 -10.14
CA ASN A 115 14.67 -3.09 -9.93
C ASN A 115 15.78 -2.88 -10.98
N ALA A 116 15.52 -2.16 -12.07
CA ALA A 116 16.53 -1.93 -13.11
C ALA A 116 17.68 -0.99 -12.68
N ARG A 117 17.53 -0.31 -11.53
CA ARG A 117 18.54 0.58 -10.94
C ARG A 117 18.27 0.74 -9.45
N GLU A 118 19.28 1.20 -8.71
CA GLU A 118 19.09 1.58 -7.32
C GLU A 118 18.14 2.79 -7.19
N LEU A 119 17.23 2.75 -6.20
CA LEU A 119 16.28 3.83 -5.96
C LEU A 119 16.98 5.02 -5.28
N PRO A 120 16.85 6.25 -5.81
CA PRO A 120 17.44 7.44 -5.22
C PRO A 120 16.93 7.69 -3.80
N LEU A 121 17.86 7.85 -2.87
CA LEU A 121 17.58 8.14 -1.47
C LEU A 121 16.64 9.35 -1.25
N PRO A 122 16.72 10.47 -2.00
CA PRO A 122 15.77 11.58 -1.82
C PRO A 122 14.33 11.19 -2.13
N LEU A 123 14.10 10.35 -3.15
CA LEU A 123 12.76 9.85 -3.46
C LEU A 123 12.26 8.88 -2.38
N LEU A 124 13.15 8.06 -1.82
CA LEU A 124 12.81 7.23 -0.65
C LEU A 124 12.47 8.09 0.56
N SER A 125 13.23 9.15 0.85
CA SER A 125 12.89 10.07 1.94
C SER A 125 11.53 10.75 1.75
N GLN A 126 11.14 11.04 0.51
CA GLN A 126 9.87 11.68 0.16
C GLN A 126 8.66 10.74 0.28
N TYR A 127 8.81 9.49 -0.18
CA TYR A 127 7.68 8.55 -0.32
C TYR A 127 7.68 7.40 0.69
N PHE A 128 8.84 7.07 1.27
CA PHE A 128 9.04 5.99 2.24
C PHE A 128 9.96 6.44 3.40
N PRO A 129 9.59 7.49 4.16
CA PRO A 129 10.50 8.10 5.13
C PRO A 129 10.98 7.13 6.23
N ILE A 130 10.12 6.22 6.69
CA ILE A 130 10.49 5.21 7.70
C ILE A 130 11.51 4.23 7.12
N GLN A 131 11.28 3.74 5.90
CA GLN A 131 12.16 2.78 5.24
C GLN A 131 13.48 3.44 4.83
N TYR A 132 13.46 4.72 4.45
CA TYR A 132 14.65 5.52 4.17
C TYR A 132 15.61 5.51 5.36
N GLU A 133 15.13 5.79 6.57
CA GLU A 133 15.95 5.73 7.79
C GLU A 133 16.54 4.33 8.03
N LYS A 134 15.76 3.27 7.79
CA LYS A 134 16.23 1.89 7.91
C LYS A 134 17.30 1.54 6.86
N ILE A 135 17.15 2.00 5.62
CA ILE A 135 18.15 1.81 4.55
C ILE A 135 19.43 2.55 4.91
N ARG A 136 19.34 3.80 5.36
CA ARG A 136 20.48 4.61 5.84
C ARG A 136 21.23 3.95 6.99
N ALA A 137 20.51 3.23 7.85
CA ALA A 137 21.08 2.49 8.98
C ALA A 137 21.56 1.06 8.61
N GLY A 138 21.49 0.65 7.34
CA GLY A 138 21.86 -0.70 6.91
C GLY A 138 20.93 -1.82 7.40
N LYS A 139 19.71 -1.47 7.85
CA LYS A 139 18.72 -2.41 8.41
C LYS A 139 17.69 -2.89 7.38
N LEU A 140 17.67 -2.28 6.20
CA LEU A 140 16.77 -2.62 5.11
C LEU A 140 17.51 -2.50 3.78
N VAL A 141 17.24 -3.42 2.85
CA VAL A 141 17.79 -3.39 1.50
C VAL A 141 16.99 -2.40 0.63
N ASN A 142 17.69 -1.62 -0.19
CA ASN A 142 17.09 -0.66 -1.11
C ASN A 142 16.54 -1.34 -2.39
N ASN A 143 15.40 -2.02 -2.27
CA ASN A 143 14.66 -2.57 -3.42
C ASN A 143 13.13 -2.54 -3.17
N PRO A 144 12.30 -2.51 -4.22
CA PRO A 144 10.86 -2.34 -4.09
C PRO A 144 10.18 -3.44 -3.26
N GLU A 145 10.60 -4.71 -3.37
CA GLU A 145 10.02 -5.81 -2.61
C GLU A 145 10.28 -5.69 -1.09
N ALA A 146 11.48 -5.24 -0.71
CA ALA A 146 11.84 -4.98 0.68
C ALA A 146 11.06 -3.79 1.24
N LEU A 147 10.90 -2.72 0.46
CA LEU A 147 10.07 -1.56 0.83
C LEU A 147 8.62 -1.95 1.08
N ILE A 148 8.03 -2.77 0.21
CA ILE A 148 6.65 -3.27 0.36
C ILE A 148 6.52 -4.09 1.66
N LYS A 149 7.41 -5.07 1.86
CA LYS A 149 7.36 -5.94 3.03
C LYS A 149 7.55 -5.17 4.33
N ASP A 150 8.47 -4.22 4.35
CA ASP A 150 8.74 -3.40 5.53
C ASP A 150 7.57 -2.45 5.84
N HIS A 151 6.95 -1.83 4.82
CA HIS A 151 5.77 -0.98 5.00
C HIS A 151 4.57 -1.76 5.58
N ILE A 152 4.34 -3.00 5.14
CA ILE A 152 3.35 -3.89 5.77
C ILE A 152 3.79 -4.27 7.19
N GLY A 153 5.09 -4.49 7.40
CA GLY A 153 5.69 -4.80 8.69
C GLY A 153 5.42 -3.75 9.76
N GLU A 154 5.31 -2.47 9.40
CA GLU A 154 4.93 -1.40 10.32
C GLU A 154 3.54 -1.61 10.94
N ILE A 155 2.59 -2.12 10.15
CA ILE A 155 1.27 -2.51 10.68
C ILE A 155 1.42 -3.66 11.65
N LEU A 156 2.19 -4.71 11.32
CA LEU A 156 2.41 -5.84 12.22
C LEU A 156 3.09 -5.43 13.53
N ALA A 157 4.07 -4.52 13.46
CA ALA A 157 4.75 -3.97 14.63
C ALA A 157 3.77 -3.24 15.57
N LYS A 158 2.77 -2.55 15.01
CA LYS A 158 1.68 -1.91 15.76
C LYS A 158 0.89 -2.90 16.62
N TYR A 159 0.49 -4.04 16.05
CA TYR A 159 -0.26 -5.08 16.77
C TYR A 159 0.66 -5.83 17.75
N HIS A 160 1.90 -6.10 17.38
CA HIS A 160 2.89 -6.72 18.26
C HIS A 160 3.16 -5.88 19.51
N PHE A 161 3.23 -4.55 19.37
CA PHE A 161 3.36 -3.64 20.51
C PHE A 161 2.21 -3.78 21.51
N ALA A 162 0.97 -3.92 21.01
CA ALA A 162 -0.21 -4.06 21.84
C ALA A 162 -0.29 -5.39 22.58
N THR A 163 0.23 -6.48 21.99
CA THR A 163 0.14 -7.83 22.57
C THR A 163 1.31 -8.22 23.46
N LYS A 164 2.42 -7.45 23.44
CA LYS A 164 3.49 -7.67 24.42
C LYS A 164 3.04 -7.21 25.81
N PRO A 165 3.43 -7.88 26.90
CA PRO A 165 3.23 -7.38 28.26
C PRO A 165 3.88 -6.00 28.45
#